data_AF-D5ABB1-F1
#
_entry.id   AF-D5ABB1-F1
#
_cell.length_a   1.000
_cell.length_b   1.000
_cell.length_c   1.000
_cell.angle_alpha   90.00
_cell.angle_beta   90.00
_cell.angle_gamma   90.00
#
_symmetry.space_group_name_H-M   'P 1'
#
loop_
_entity.id
_entity.type
_entity.pdbx_description
1 polymer ?
#
loop_
_entity_poly.entity_id
_entity_poly.type
_entity_poly.pdbx_seq_one_letter_code
_entity_poly.pdbx_strand_id
1 'polypeptide(L)'
;MPVTDILPLFSTNTEGLIENFRFAVCQANGLSSTKSKLPLPPTTGVWSPTEPNTLLRVLCYRNDEAATKFLKKTYGLPKSL
;
A
#
# COMPACT_ATOMS: atom_id res chain seq x y z
N MET A 1 -9.12 5.10 16.21
CA MET A 1 -8.43 6.31 15.72
C MET A 1 -9.36 7.05 14.78
N PRO A 2 -9.40 8.39 14.79
CA PRO A 2 -10.22 9.15 13.87
C PRO A 2 -9.68 9.01 12.43
N VAL A 3 -10.59 8.97 11.45
CA VAL A 3 -10.25 8.85 10.02
C VAL A 3 -9.38 10.02 9.53
N THR A 4 -9.36 11.13 10.25
CA THR A 4 -8.51 12.30 10.00
C THR A 4 -7.02 11.97 9.96
N ASP A 5 -6.58 10.92 10.64
CA ASP A 5 -5.17 10.51 10.71
C ASP A 5 -4.65 9.95 9.37
N ILE A 6 -5.54 9.70 8.41
CA ILE A 6 -5.23 9.22 7.06
C ILE A 6 -4.93 10.39 6.12
N LEU A 7 -5.43 11.59 6.42
CA LEU A 7 -5.26 12.76 5.54
C LEU A 7 -3.80 13.04 5.18
N PRO A 8 -2.81 12.91 6.10
CA PRO A 8 -1.40 13.08 5.76
C PRO A 8 -0.85 12.08 4.72
N LEU A 9 -1.48 10.90 4.55
CA LEU A 9 -1.05 9.92 3.54
C LEU A 9 -1.21 10.46 2.12
N PHE A 10 -2.19 11.34 1.90
CA PHE A 10 -2.41 11.98 0.59
C PHE A 10 -1.32 13.01 0.26
N SER A 11 -0.63 13.56 1.27
CA SER A 11 0.50 14.49 1.10
C SER A 11 1.85 13.79 1.04
N THR A 12 1.95 12.53 1.49
CA THR A 12 3.19 11.72 1.41
C THR A 12 3.49 11.44 -0.05
N ASN A 13 4.75 11.43 -0.51
CA ASN A 13 5.09 11.06 -1.91
C ASN A 13 4.81 9.57 -2.19
N THR A 14 4.78 9.18 -3.47
CA THR A 14 4.39 7.81 -3.87
C THR A 14 5.40 6.78 -3.39
N GLU A 15 6.69 7.08 -3.50
CA GLU A 15 7.79 6.22 -3.12
C GLU A 15 7.75 5.90 -1.62
N GLY A 16 7.60 6.92 -0.77
CA GLY A 16 7.46 6.75 0.68
C GLY A 16 6.18 6.00 1.06
N LEU A 17 5.10 6.20 0.33
CA LEU A 17 3.86 5.43 0.54
C LEU A 17 4.06 3.94 0.19
N ILE A 18 4.81 3.63 -0.87
CA ILE A 18 5.19 2.25 -1.25
C ILE A 18 6.08 1.62 -0.17
N GLU A 19 7.04 2.36 0.39
CA GLU A 19 7.91 1.87 1.47
C GLU A 19 7.12 1.58 2.74
N ASN A 20 6.24 2.50 3.14
CA ASN A 20 5.34 2.31 4.28
C ASN A 20 4.45 1.07 4.09
N PHE A 21 3.93 0.89 2.87
CA PHE A 21 3.12 -0.28 2.54
C PHE A 21 3.91 -1.59 2.64
N ARG A 22 5.14 -1.63 2.08
CA ARG A 22 6.03 -2.81 2.19
C ARG A 22 6.29 -3.17 3.65
N PHE A 23 6.62 -2.18 4.46
CA PHE A 23 6.89 -2.37 5.89
C PHE A 23 5.65 -2.93 6.60
N ALA A 24 4.48 -2.30 6.40
CA ALA A 24 3.24 -2.70 7.06
C ALA A 24 2.83 -4.14 6.69
N VAL A 25 2.90 -4.50 5.40
CA VAL A 25 2.58 -5.87 4.96
C VAL A 25 3.58 -6.88 5.53
N CYS A 26 4.88 -6.57 5.51
CA CYS A 26 5.90 -7.46 6.04
C CYS A 26 5.74 -7.69 7.55
N GLN A 27 5.48 -6.62 8.30
CA GLN A 27 5.21 -6.70 9.73
C GLN A 27 3.96 -7.55 10.02
N ALA A 28 2.86 -7.33 9.30
CA ALA A 28 1.60 -8.05 9.51
C ALA A 28 1.68 -9.55 9.16
N ASN A 29 2.59 -9.94 8.26
CA ASN A 29 2.69 -11.32 7.74
C ASN A 29 3.98 -12.05 8.18
N GLY A 30 4.81 -11.44 9.03
CA GLY A 30 6.10 -12.00 9.43
C GLY A 30 7.07 -12.23 8.25
N LEU A 31 7.04 -11.38 7.23
CA LEU A 31 7.84 -11.50 6.01
C LEU A 31 9.09 -10.62 6.08
N SER A 32 10.11 -10.97 5.28
CA SER A 32 11.25 -10.08 5.03
C SER A 32 10.87 -8.93 4.09
N SER A 33 11.35 -7.73 4.40
CA SER A 33 11.16 -6.49 3.61
C SER A 33 11.74 -6.59 2.18
N THR A 34 12.62 -7.57 1.92
CA THR A 34 13.22 -7.79 0.60
C THR A 34 12.34 -8.57 -0.37
N LYS A 35 11.15 -9.05 0.06
CA LYS A 35 10.25 -9.79 -0.84
C LYS A 35 9.69 -8.88 -1.93
N SER A 36 9.90 -9.29 -3.18
CA SER A 36 9.39 -8.58 -4.37
C SER A 36 7.89 -8.78 -4.59
N LYS A 37 7.34 -9.90 -4.12
CA LYS A 37 5.90 -10.21 -4.12
C LYS A 37 5.37 -10.12 -2.69
N LEU A 38 4.41 -9.23 -2.49
CA LEU A 38 3.72 -9.04 -1.23
C LEU A 38 2.35 -9.71 -1.30
N PRO A 39 1.87 -10.35 -0.21
CA PRO A 39 0.49 -10.82 -0.16
C PRO A 39 -0.50 -9.65 -0.22
N LEU A 40 -1.74 -9.95 -0.58
CA LEU A 40 -2.82 -8.98 -0.42
C LEU A 40 -3.15 -8.85 1.08
N PRO A 41 -3.25 -7.63 1.62
CA PRO A 41 -3.61 -7.42 3.00
C PRO A 41 -5.10 -7.75 3.23
N PRO A 42 -5.47 -8.27 4.42
CA PRO A 42 -6.86 -8.53 4.78
C PRO A 42 -7.68 -7.23 4.81
N THR A 43 -8.98 -7.30 4.53
CA THR A 43 -9.91 -6.17 4.68
C THR A 43 -10.46 -6.15 6.10
N THR A 44 -9.73 -5.52 7.01
CA THR A 44 -10.06 -5.47 8.44
C THR A 44 -11.19 -4.49 8.79
N GLY A 45 -11.52 -3.56 7.89
CA GLY A 45 -12.46 -2.46 8.15
C GLY A 45 -11.89 -1.36 9.06
N VAL A 46 -10.65 -1.53 9.52
CA VAL A 46 -9.93 -0.53 10.31
C VAL A 46 -9.23 0.43 9.36
N TRP A 47 -9.33 1.71 9.67
CA TRP A 47 -8.67 2.77 8.93
C TRP A 47 -7.55 3.38 9.80
N SER A 48 -6.30 3.29 9.33
CA SER A 48 -5.13 3.81 10.05
C SER A 48 -3.96 4.01 9.08
N PRO A 49 -3.09 5.02 9.28
CA PRO A 49 -1.93 5.27 8.42
C PRO A 49 -0.88 4.14 8.43
N THR A 50 -0.91 3.25 9.43
CA THR A 50 -0.02 2.09 9.50
C THR A 50 -0.69 0.78 9.08
N GLU A 51 -1.98 0.82 8.75
CA GLU A 51 -2.74 -0.37 8.41
C GLU A 51 -2.54 -0.70 6.91
N PRO A 52 -2.15 -1.95 6.57
CA PRO A 52 -1.80 -2.30 5.20
C PRO A 52 -2.90 -2.07 4.15
N ASN A 53 -4.17 -2.37 4.46
CA ASN A 53 -5.27 -2.20 3.51
C ASN A 53 -5.55 -0.72 3.21
N THR A 54 -5.42 0.15 4.21
CA THR A 54 -5.55 1.60 4.11
C THR A 54 -4.48 2.14 3.16
N LEU A 55 -3.22 1.77 3.37
CA LEU A 55 -2.11 2.14 2.49
C LEU A 55 -2.31 1.63 1.05
N LEU A 56 -2.76 0.38 0.89
CA LEU A 56 -3.08 -0.20 -0.43
C LEU A 56 -4.16 0.62 -1.14
N ARG A 57 -5.24 1.00 -0.44
CA ARG A 57 -6.32 1.80 -1.01
C ARG A 57 -5.83 3.16 -1.47
N VAL A 58 -5.03 3.85 -0.66
CA VAL A 58 -4.45 5.15 -1.05
C VAL A 58 -3.57 4.99 -2.30
N LEU A 59 -2.74 3.94 -2.38
CA LEU A 59 -1.95 3.63 -3.58
C LEU A 59 -2.83 3.39 -4.81
N CYS A 60 -3.93 2.66 -4.67
CA CYS A 60 -4.88 2.42 -5.76
C CYS A 60 -5.55 3.72 -6.26
N TYR A 61 -5.86 4.66 -5.36
CA TYR A 61 -6.49 5.93 -5.71
C TYR A 61 -5.53 6.98 -6.27
N ARG A 62 -4.22 6.81 -6.04
CA ARG A 62 -3.21 7.82 -6.37
C ARG A 62 -3.10 8.15 -7.86
N ASN A 63 -3.48 7.19 -8.70
CA ASN A 63 -3.55 7.32 -10.16
C ASN A 63 -2.27 7.91 -10.82
N ASP A 64 -1.10 7.63 -10.24
CA ASP A 64 0.20 8.02 -10.80
C ASP A 64 0.97 6.82 -11.38
N GLU A 65 1.99 7.10 -12.19
CA GLU A 65 2.77 6.07 -12.89
C GLU A 65 3.52 5.14 -11.92
N ALA A 66 4.12 5.69 -10.86
CA ALA A 66 4.91 4.92 -9.90
C ALA A 66 4.03 3.96 -9.10
N ALA A 67 2.89 4.42 -8.61
CA ALA A 67 1.89 3.59 -7.92
C ALA A 67 1.36 2.49 -8.84
N THR A 68 1.00 2.84 -10.08
CA THR A 68 0.49 1.90 -11.08
C THR A 68 1.52 0.82 -11.41
N LYS A 69 2.78 1.21 -11.67
CA LYS A 69 3.87 0.28 -11.98
C LYS A 69 4.17 -0.65 -10.80
N PHE A 70 4.15 -0.11 -9.57
CA PHE A 70 4.30 -0.89 -8.36
C PHE A 70 3.17 -1.93 -8.21
N LEU A 71 1.91 -1.52 -8.28
CA LEU A 71 0.76 -2.42 -8.12
C LEU A 71 0.75 -3.53 -9.18
N LYS A 72 0.97 -3.18 -10.45
CA LYS A 72 1.08 -4.15 -11.55
C LYS A 72 2.19 -5.16 -11.33
N LYS A 73 3.38 -4.71 -10.92
CA LYS A 73 4.52 -5.59 -10.67
C LYS A 73 4.30 -6.50 -9.46
N THR A 74 3.79 -5.95 -8.36
CA THR A 74 3.62 -6.66 -7.08
C THR A 74 2.56 -7.76 -7.18
N TYR A 75 1.44 -7.47 -7.86
CA TYR A 75 0.29 -8.37 -7.93
C TYR A 75 0.09 -9.04 -9.30
N GLY A 76 1.01 -8.83 -10.25
CA GLY A 76 0.91 -9.43 -11.58
C GLY A 76 -0.30 -8.96 -12.37
N LEU A 77 -0.75 -7.72 -12.16
CA LEU A 77 -1.92 -7.16 -12.85
C LEU A 77 -1.58 -6.91 -14.34
N PRO A 78 -2.56 -7.04 -15.25
CA PRO A 78 -2.32 -6.83 -16.67
C PRO A 78 -1.90 -5.38 -16.95
N LYS A 79 -1.09 -5.20 -18.00
CA LYS A 79 -0.54 -3.88 -18.38
C LYS A 79 -1.60 -2.98 -19.02
N SER A 80 -2.65 -3.56 -19.58
CA SER A 80 -3.86 -2.92 -20.10
C SER A 80 -5.09 -3.73 -19.65
N LEU A 81 -6.23 -3.07 -19.46
CA LEU A 81 -7.54 -3.73 -19.41
C LEU A 81 -7.96 -4.16 -20.82
#